data_AF-A0A1W1BCY8-F1
#
_entry.id   AF-A0A1W1BCY8-F1
#
_cell.length_a   1.000
_cell.length_b   1.000
_cell.length_c   1.000
_cell.angle_alpha   90.00
_cell.angle_beta   90.00
_cell.angle_gamma   90.00
#
_symmetry.space_group_name_H-M   'P 1'
#
loop_
_entity.id
_entity.type
_entity.pdbx_description
1 polymer ?
#
loop_
_entity_poly.entity_id
_entity_poly.type
_entity_poly.pdbx_seq_one_letter_code
_entity_poly.pdbx_strand_id
1 'polypeptide(L)'
;MKIKDYYSLRFQIEFVFRDAKQHWGMEDFMNIKKEAVNNGANLSTFMVNISLRSRQDFNNNEISVLDIKAHYHGLKYAQEVIKGAIHQQEIVA
;
A
#
# COMPACT_ATOMS: atom_id res chain seq x y z
N MET A 1 16.76 12.21 -29.90
CA MET A 1 16.95 11.50 -28.61
C MET A 1 15.83 11.78 -27.62
N LYS A 2 15.54 13.05 -27.29
CA LYS A 2 14.50 13.45 -26.31
C LYS A 2 13.11 12.79 -26.44
N ILE A 3 12.59 12.58 -27.65
CA ILE A 3 11.26 11.96 -27.86
C ILE A 3 11.21 10.51 -27.36
N LYS A 4 12.30 9.74 -27.54
CA LYS A 4 12.37 8.34 -27.09
C LYS A 4 12.36 8.27 -25.55
N ASP A 5 13.03 9.23 -24.92
CA ASP A 5 13.07 9.35 -23.46
C ASP A 5 11.70 9.79 -22.92
N TYR A 6 11.01 10.74 -23.55
CA TYR A 6 9.64 11.09 -23.15
C TYR A 6 8.66 9.93 -23.30
N TYR A 7 8.81 9.11 -24.34
CA TYR A 7 7.95 7.96 -24.55
C TYR A 7 8.20 6.84 -23.54
N SER A 8 9.40 6.76 -22.95
CA SER A 8 9.69 5.77 -21.90
C SER A 8 9.06 6.15 -20.56
N LEU A 9 8.84 7.44 -20.27
CA LEU A 9 8.11 7.87 -19.07
C LEU A 9 6.65 7.38 -19.04
N ARG A 10 6.07 7.04 -20.21
CA ARG A 10 4.71 6.49 -20.28
C ARG A 10 4.52 5.26 -19.39
N PHE A 11 5.55 4.42 -19.23
CA PHE A 11 5.43 3.22 -18.38
C PHE A 11 5.20 3.55 -16.91
N GLN A 12 5.55 4.75 -16.45
CA GLN A 12 5.34 5.16 -15.06
C GLN A 12 3.87 5.15 -14.67
N ILE A 13 2.97 5.62 -15.55
CA ILE A 13 1.53 5.62 -15.25
C ILE A 13 0.95 4.19 -15.25
N GLU A 14 1.44 3.33 -16.15
CA GLU A 14 1.04 1.93 -16.22
C GLU A 14 1.43 1.18 -14.94
N PHE A 15 2.60 1.47 -14.37
CA PHE A 15 3.02 0.92 -13.09
C PHE A 15 2.14 1.39 -11.92
N VAL A 16 1.72 2.66 -11.89
CA VAL A 16 0.79 3.16 -10.87
C VAL A 16 -0.55 2.42 -10.94
N PHE A 17 -1.12 2.27 -12.13
CA PHE A 17 -2.39 1.54 -12.30
C PHE A 17 -2.26 0.05 -11.95
N ARG A 18 -1.15 -0.59 -12.31
CA ARG A 18 -0.90 -1.99 -11.93
C ARG A 18 -0.83 -2.15 -10.42
N ASP A 19 -0.10 -1.28 -9.73
CA ASP A 19 0.08 -1.38 -8.27
C ASP A 19 -1.23 -1.05 -7.52
N ALA A 20 -2.03 -0.11 -8.04
CA ALA A 20 -3.36 0.21 -7.51
C ALA A 20 -4.31 -0.98 -7.59
N LYS A 21 -4.29 -1.71 -8.71
CA LYS A 21 -5.11 -2.92 -8.90
C LYS A 21 -4.63 -4.07 -8.02
N GLN A 22 -3.34 -4.41 -8.11
CA GLN A 22 -2.78 -5.60 -7.48
C GLN A 22 -2.73 -5.49 -5.95
N HIS A 23 -2.49 -4.29 -5.41
CA HIS A 23 -2.26 -4.13 -3.97
C HIS A 23 -3.39 -3.36 -3.26
N TRP A 24 -4.12 -2.49 -3.94
CA TRP A 24 -5.05 -1.56 -3.28
C TRP A 24 -6.50 -1.73 -3.74
N GLY A 25 -6.81 -2.84 -4.41
CA GLY A 25 -8.18 -3.27 -4.69
C GLY A 25 -8.91 -2.37 -5.68
N MET A 26 -8.20 -1.66 -6.55
CA MET A 26 -8.82 -0.77 -7.54
C MET A 26 -9.88 -1.48 -8.42
N GLU A 27 -9.72 -2.77 -8.68
CA GLU A 27 -10.67 -3.61 -9.43
C GLU A 27 -11.65 -4.39 -8.53
N ASP A 28 -11.39 -4.48 -7.23
CA ASP A 28 -12.23 -5.25 -6.29
C ASP A 28 -13.46 -4.45 -5.83
N PHE A 29 -13.53 -3.15 -6.12
CA PHE A 29 -14.67 -2.30 -5.78
C PHE A 29 -15.89 -2.63 -6.66
N MET A 30 -16.85 -3.38 -6.13
CA MET A 30 -18.12 -3.69 -6.80
C MET A 30 -19.19 -2.58 -6.61
N ASN A 31 -18.76 -1.34 -6.41
CA ASN A 31 -19.67 -0.21 -6.19
C ASN A 31 -20.42 0.14 -7.48
N ILE A 32 -21.73 0.34 -7.39
CA ILE A 32 -22.60 0.65 -8.54
C ILE A 32 -22.82 2.18 -8.68
N LYS A 33 -22.69 2.93 -7.56
CA LYS A 33 -22.88 4.39 -7.55
C LYS A 33 -21.62 5.09 -8.08
N LYS A 34 -21.79 6.04 -9.01
CA LYS A 34 -20.71 6.83 -9.62
C LYS A 34 -19.74 7.43 -8.60
N GLU A 35 -20.25 8.07 -7.55
CA GLU A 35 -19.40 8.69 -6.53
C GLU A 35 -18.58 7.66 -5.74
N ALA A 36 -19.17 6.52 -5.42
CA ALA A 36 -18.51 5.46 -4.68
C ALA A 36 -17.43 4.75 -5.51
N VAL A 37 -17.63 4.64 -6.83
CA VAL A 37 -16.61 4.16 -7.78
C VAL A 37 -15.46 5.15 -7.86
N ASN A 38 -15.75 6.44 -8.03
CA ASN A 38 -14.73 7.48 -8.09
C ASN A 38 -13.91 7.56 -6.79
N ASN A 39 -14.57 7.46 -5.64
CA ASN A 39 -13.88 7.46 -4.35
C ASN A 39 -12.97 6.24 -4.19
N GLY A 40 -13.41 5.04 -4.59
CA GLY A 40 -12.58 3.83 -4.56
C GLY A 40 -11.36 3.92 -5.49
N ALA A 41 -11.55 4.41 -6.71
CA ALA A 41 -10.46 4.64 -7.66
C ALA A 41 -9.46 5.71 -7.15
N ASN A 42 -9.95 6.80 -6.57
CA ASN A 42 -9.11 7.85 -6.00
C ASN A 42 -8.34 7.34 -4.78
N LEU A 43 -8.99 6.59 -3.89
CA LEU A 43 -8.38 6.03 -2.69
C LEU A 43 -7.29 5.01 -3.05
N SER A 44 -7.58 4.05 -3.94
CA SER A 44 -6.59 3.05 -4.37
C SER A 44 -5.36 3.68 -5.00
N THR A 45 -5.55 4.69 -5.86
CA THR A 45 -4.43 5.44 -6.46
C THR A 45 -3.67 6.27 -5.42
N PHE A 46 -4.37 6.86 -4.44
CA PHE A 46 -3.74 7.58 -3.33
C PHE A 46 -2.87 6.67 -2.46
N MET A 47 -3.31 5.43 -2.19
CA MET A 47 -2.53 4.46 -1.42
C MET A 47 -1.23 4.03 -2.12
N VAL A 48 -1.16 4.06 -3.46
CA VAL A 48 0.09 3.88 -4.20
C VAL A 48 1.10 4.99 -3.87
N ASN A 49 0.66 6.24 -3.79
CA ASN A 49 1.54 7.35 -3.39
C ASN A 49 2.04 7.19 -1.95
N ILE A 50 1.19 6.74 -1.02
CA ILE A 50 1.61 6.43 0.35
C ILE A 50 2.70 5.36 0.35
N SER A 51 2.49 4.27 -0.38
CA SER A 51 3.49 3.19 -0.45
C SER A 51 4.80 3.67 -1.07
N LEU A 52 4.77 4.51 -2.10
CA LEU A 52 5.98 5.14 -2.65
C LEU A 52 6.70 6.05 -1.64
N ARG A 53 5.96 6.79 -0.80
CA ARG A 53 6.57 7.61 0.26
C ARG A 53 7.19 6.74 1.34
N SER A 54 6.46 5.71 1.81
CA SER A 54 6.98 4.76 2.82
C SER A 54 8.21 3.99 2.32
N ARG A 55 8.33 3.73 1.01
CA ARG A 55 9.56 3.13 0.43
C ARG A 55 10.79 3.96 0.70
N GLN A 56 10.67 5.29 0.73
CA GLN A 56 11.82 6.18 0.98
C GLN A 56 12.36 6.05 2.41
N ASP A 57 11.55 5.56 3.34
CA ASP A 57 11.99 5.32 4.72
C ASP A 57 12.84 4.04 4.82
N PHE A 58 12.76 3.16 3.81
CA PHE A 58 13.65 2.01 3.70
C PHE A 58 14.83 2.35 2.78
N ASN A 59 16.06 2.15 3.28
CA ASN A 59 17.31 2.36 2.52
C ASN A 59 17.51 1.37 1.35
N ASN A 60 16.49 0.60 0.97
CA ASN A 60 16.55 -0.39 -0.09
C ASN A 60 15.61 -0.01 -1.24
N ASN A 61 16.20 0.28 -2.40
CA ASN A 61 15.47 0.63 -3.61
C ASN A 61 14.63 -0.53 -4.19
N GLU A 62 14.94 -1.77 -3.81
CA GLU A 62 14.30 -2.99 -4.33
C GLU A 62 13.08 -3.44 -3.53
N ILE A 63 12.71 -2.73 -2.46
CA ILE A 63 11.54 -3.09 -1.64
C ILE A 63 10.25 -2.97 -2.46
N SER A 64 9.50 -4.07 -2.49
CA SER A 64 8.19 -4.14 -3.13
C SER A 64 7.09 -3.59 -2.21
N VAL A 65 5.92 -3.29 -2.77
CA VAL A 65 4.75 -2.87 -1.99
C VAL A 65 4.31 -3.98 -1.02
N LEU A 66 4.54 -5.25 -1.35
CA LEU A 66 4.24 -6.39 -0.47
C LEU A 66 5.13 -6.41 0.76
N ASP A 67 6.42 -6.12 0.62
CA ASP A 67 7.37 -6.12 1.74
C ASP A 67 7.04 -5.03 2.76
N ILE A 68 6.63 -3.85 2.28
CA ILE A 68 6.17 -2.76 3.13
C ILE A 68 4.96 -3.18 3.94
N LYS A 69 3.98 -3.82 3.29
CA LYS A 69 2.79 -4.34 3.96
C LYS A 69 3.17 -5.38 5.00
N ALA A 70 4.01 -6.35 4.65
CA ALA A 70 4.48 -7.39 5.56
C ALA A 70 5.18 -6.78 6.79
N HIS A 71 6.01 -5.75 6.59
CA HIS A 71 6.67 -5.03 7.68
C HIS A 71 5.68 -4.40 8.67
N TYR A 72 4.72 -3.59 8.17
CA TYR A 72 3.73 -2.96 9.03
C TYR A 72 2.75 -3.95 9.66
N HIS A 73 2.38 -5.01 8.95
CA HIS A 73 1.58 -6.11 9.52
C HIS A 73 2.33 -6.81 10.65
N GLY A 74 3.62 -7.12 10.46
CA GLY A 74 4.47 -7.72 11.49
C GLY A 74 4.56 -6.86 12.75
N LEU A 75 4.79 -5.55 12.58
CA LEU A 75 4.81 -4.60 13.70
C LEU A 75 3.46 -4.57 14.44
N LYS A 76 2.35 -4.52 13.71
CA LYS A 76 1.01 -4.54 14.31
C LYS A 76 0.79 -5.84 15.11
N TYR A 77 1.09 -7.00 14.53
CA TYR A 77 0.92 -8.28 15.21
C TYR A 77 1.81 -8.40 16.44
N ALA A 78 3.07 -7.96 16.36
CA ALA A 78 3.98 -7.94 17.51
C ALA A 78 3.42 -7.06 18.64
N GLN A 79 2.91 -5.87 18.32
CA GLN A 79 2.27 -4.99 19.30
C GLN A 79 1.05 -5.63 19.96
N GLU A 80 0.18 -6.27 19.18
CA GLU A 80 -1.00 -6.94 19.72
C GLU A 80 -0.65 -8.14 20.60
N VAL A 81 0.38 -8.92 20.24
CA VAL A 81 0.91 -9.99 21.09
C VAL A 81 1.45 -9.46 22.41
N ILE A 82 2.22 -8.35 22.38
CA ILE A 82 2.75 -7.73 23.58
C ILE A 82 1.62 -7.20 24.48
N LYS A 83 0.63 -6.51 23.90
CA LYS A 83 -0.55 -6.03 24.66
C LYS A 83 -1.32 -7.18 25.29
N GLY A 84 -1.55 -8.27 24.56
CA GLY A 84 -2.22 -9.46 25.08
C GLY A 84 -1.45 -10.11 26.22
N ALA A 85 -0.12 -10.18 26.12
CA ALA A 85 0.74 -10.72 27.17
C ALA A 85 0.72 -9.87 28.45
N ILE A 86 0.68 -8.54 28.32
CA ILE A 86 0.56 -7.62 29.48
C ILE A 86 -0.81 -7.78 30.14
N HIS A 87 -1.88 -7.88 29.34
CA HIS A 87 -3.24 -8.07 29.87
C HIS A 87 -3.40 -9.39 30.65
N GLN A 88 -2.71 -10.47 30.24
CA GLN A 88 -2.69 -11.73 30.98
C GLN A 88 -2.02 -11.62 32.35
N GLN A 89 -1.05 -10.71 32.53
CA GLN A 89 -0.39 -10.50 33.82
C GLN A 89 -1.30 -9.76 34.82
N GLU A 90 -2.19 -8.89 34.35
CA GLU A 90 -3.16 -8.17 35.19
C GLU A 90 -4.34 -9.04 35.66
N ILE A 91 -4.67 -10.12 34.96
CA ILE A 91 -5.77 -11.04 35.33
C ILE A 91 -5.32 -12.09 36.35
N VAL A 92 -4.02 -12.38 36.42
CA VAL A 92 -3.45 -13.42 37.28
C VAL A 92 -2.90 -12.84 38.60
N ALA A 93 -2.83 -11.51 38.73
CA ALA A 93 -2.49 -10.78 39.95
C ALA A 93 -3.74 -10.38 40.75
#